data_AF-A0AAP5LN38-F1
#
_entry.id   AF-A0AAP5LN38-F1
#
_cell.length_a   1.000
_cell.length_b   1.000
_cell.length_c   1.000
_cell.angle_alpha   90.00
_cell.angle_beta   90.00
_cell.angle_gamma   90.00
#
_symmetry.space_group_name_H-M   'P 1'
#
loop_
_entity.id
_entity.type
_entity.pdbx_description
1 polymer ?
#
loop_
_entity_poly.entity_id
_entity_poly.type
_entity_poly.pdbx_seq_one_letter_code
_entity_poly.pdbx_strand_id
1 'polypeptide(L)'
;MEKVHNWIYMIEEPVPVKFFPNGLLGPGMQTYFDGFVLDMFGRDFLMKAPCLVKEMDWGGIRLDLIDKPWEAELGELLENWMKVIDYLNSSNVVATPVFSEDRDWVDFRPSEKWDVFLKNN
;
A
#
# COMPACT_ATOMS: atom_id res chain seq x y z
N MET A 1 30.04 12.67 14.63
CA MET A 1 29.82 11.20 14.48
C MET A 1 29.04 10.62 15.66
N GLU A 2 29.30 11.03 16.89
CA GLU A 2 28.64 10.51 18.11
C GLU A 2 27.12 10.76 18.16
N LYS A 3 26.65 11.93 17.69
CA LYS A 3 25.20 12.22 17.64
C LYS A 3 24.41 11.33 16.67
N VAL A 4 25.00 10.90 15.55
CA VAL A 4 24.32 10.06 14.55
C VAL A 4 24.21 8.61 15.02
N HIS A 5 25.21 8.12 15.76
CA HIS A 5 25.17 6.79 16.37
C HIS A 5 24.01 6.63 17.36
N ASN A 6 23.72 7.65 18.18
CA ASN A 6 22.61 7.57 19.15
C ASN A 6 21.22 7.44 18.50
N TRP A 7 21.03 7.94 17.27
CA TRP A 7 19.74 7.76 16.57
C TRP A 7 19.57 6.34 16.01
N ILE A 8 20.66 5.70 15.60
CA ILE A 8 20.64 4.33 15.08
C ILE A 8 20.32 3.34 16.21
N TYR A 9 20.90 3.53 17.40
CA TYR A 9 20.60 2.68 18.56
C TYR A 9 19.16 2.85 19.11
N MET A 10 18.51 4.00 18.92
CA MET A 10 17.10 4.17 19.28
C MET A 10 16.13 3.39 18.36
N ILE A 11 16.60 2.92 17.21
CA ILE A 11 15.81 2.15 16.24
C ILE A 11 16.18 0.64 16.30
N GLU A 12 17.22 0.27 17.07
CA GLU A 12 17.67 -1.13 17.25
C GLU A 12 16.81 -1.93 18.24
N GLU A 13 16.05 -1.27 19.12
CA GLU A 13 14.95 -1.99 19.74
C GLU A 13 13.96 -2.34 18.62
N PRO A 14 13.45 -3.58 18.52
CA PRO A 14 12.33 -3.86 17.66
C PRO A 14 11.16 -3.08 18.24
N VAL A 15 11.07 -1.79 17.91
CA VAL A 15 9.81 -1.10 17.84
C VAL A 15 9.01 -2.06 16.98
N PRO A 16 7.95 -2.71 17.48
CA PRO A 16 7.08 -3.42 16.59
C PRO A 16 6.63 -2.34 15.63
N VAL A 17 7.19 -2.33 14.42
CA VAL A 17 6.63 -1.59 13.31
C VAL A 17 5.26 -2.22 13.23
N LYS A 18 4.28 -1.57 13.85
CA LYS A 18 2.88 -1.92 13.68
C LYS A 18 2.64 -1.62 12.22
N PHE A 19 2.90 -2.62 11.39
CA PHE A 19 2.66 -2.56 9.97
C PHE A 19 1.18 -2.22 9.85
N PHE A 20 0.94 -1.00 9.38
CA PHE A 20 -0.36 -0.51 8.95
C PHE A 20 -1.50 -0.80 9.95
N PRO A 21 -1.68 -0.01 11.04
CA PRO A 21 -2.90 -0.08 11.84
C PRO A 21 -4.16 0.10 10.96
N ASN A 22 -4.02 0.74 9.80
CA ASN A 22 -5.13 1.14 8.94
C ASN A 22 -5.17 0.40 7.59
N GLY A 23 -4.25 -0.52 7.31
CA GLY A 23 -4.15 -1.21 6.02
C GLY A 23 -3.46 -0.44 4.90
N LEU A 24 -3.61 -0.90 3.66
CA LEU A 24 -2.98 -0.31 2.48
C LEU A 24 -3.54 1.10 2.22
N LEU A 25 -2.68 2.12 2.16
CA LEU A 25 -3.11 3.50 1.92
C LEU A 25 -3.30 3.82 0.42
N GLY A 26 -2.68 3.02 -0.44
CA GLY A 26 -2.75 3.13 -1.89
C GLY A 26 -1.52 2.55 -2.57
N PRO A 27 -1.51 2.44 -3.91
CA PRO A 27 -0.37 1.92 -4.65
C PRO A 27 0.74 2.99 -4.75
N GLY A 28 1.98 2.55 -4.67
CA GLY A 28 3.13 3.32 -5.15
C GLY A 28 3.33 3.16 -6.65
N MET A 29 4.40 3.77 -7.20
CA MET A 29 4.82 3.57 -8.60
C MET A 29 5.00 2.09 -8.93
N GLN A 30 5.53 1.33 -7.96
CA GLN A 30 5.61 -0.12 -7.97
C GLN A 30 5.16 -0.61 -6.60
N THR A 31 4.21 -1.55 -6.58
CA THR A 31 3.64 -2.10 -5.35
C THR A 31 3.74 -3.62 -5.39
N TYR A 32 4.29 -4.22 -4.35
CA TYR A 32 4.50 -5.66 -4.24
C TYR A 32 3.51 -6.24 -3.23
N PHE A 33 2.84 -7.32 -3.63
CA PHE A 33 1.84 -8.03 -2.84
C PHE A 33 2.32 -9.46 -2.59
N ASP A 34 2.32 -9.85 -1.31
CA ASP A 34 2.62 -11.20 -0.84
C ASP A 34 1.80 -11.55 0.40
N GLY A 35 1.83 -12.83 0.77
CA GLY A 35 1.33 -13.36 2.02
C GLY A 35 -0.12 -12.98 2.27
N PHE A 36 -0.42 -12.60 3.52
CA PHE A 36 -1.78 -12.30 3.93
C PHE A 36 -2.40 -11.12 3.16
N VAL A 37 -1.60 -10.15 2.68
CA VAL A 37 -2.13 -9.02 1.90
C VAL A 37 -2.57 -9.49 0.51
N LEU A 38 -1.76 -10.34 -0.14
CA LEU A 38 -2.14 -11.00 -1.38
C LEU A 38 -3.42 -11.83 -1.20
N ASP A 39 -3.53 -12.56 -0.08
CA ASP A 39 -4.73 -13.35 0.24
C ASP A 39 -5.98 -12.48 0.45
N MET A 40 -5.85 -11.31 1.11
CA MET A 40 -6.98 -10.39 1.34
C MET A 40 -7.59 -9.83 0.05
N PHE A 41 -6.72 -9.46 -0.91
CA PHE A 41 -7.16 -9.00 -2.22
C PHE A 41 -7.65 -10.16 -3.09
N GLY A 42 -6.95 -11.30 -3.02
CA GLY A 42 -7.11 -12.42 -3.94
C GLY A 42 -6.26 -12.22 -5.20
N ARG A 43 -5.53 -13.27 -5.59
CA ARG A 43 -4.65 -13.28 -6.76
C ARG A 43 -5.39 -12.86 -8.05
N ASP A 44 -6.53 -13.49 -8.35
CA ASP A 44 -7.31 -13.21 -9.56
C ASP A 44 -7.80 -11.75 -9.66
N PHE A 45 -8.02 -11.11 -8.52
CA PHE A 45 -8.37 -9.70 -8.45
C PHE A 45 -7.16 -8.84 -8.84
N LEU A 46 -6.00 -9.04 -8.19
CA LEU A 46 -4.80 -8.25 -8.50
C LEU A 46 -4.32 -8.45 -9.95
N MET A 47 -4.46 -9.66 -10.52
CA MET A 47 -4.13 -9.94 -11.92
C MET A 47 -5.00 -9.19 -12.94
N LYS A 48 -6.15 -8.65 -12.52
CA LYS A 48 -7.07 -7.86 -13.36
C LYS A 48 -6.97 -6.35 -13.09
N ALA A 49 -6.02 -5.93 -12.26
CA ALA A 49 -5.81 -4.51 -11.98
C ALA A 49 -5.48 -3.76 -13.29
N PRO A 50 -5.97 -2.52 -13.47
CA PRO A 50 -5.80 -1.74 -14.70
C PRO A 50 -4.40 -1.09 -14.76
N CYS A 51 -3.36 -1.92 -14.69
CA CYS A 51 -1.96 -1.53 -14.73
C CYS A 51 -1.08 -2.70 -15.19
N LEU A 52 0.24 -2.53 -15.17
CA LEU A 52 1.15 -3.62 -15.50
C LEU A 52 1.27 -4.57 -14.31
N VAL A 53 0.82 -5.80 -14.51
CA VAL A 53 0.91 -6.85 -13.50
C VAL A 53 2.03 -7.81 -13.85
N LYS A 54 2.89 -8.10 -12.88
CA LYS A 54 3.96 -9.10 -13.01
C LYS A 54 3.87 -10.11 -11.87
N GLU A 55 3.90 -11.39 -12.22
CA GLU A 55 4.10 -12.46 -11.23
C GLU A 55 5.59 -12.53 -10.88
N MET A 56 5.88 -12.68 -9.60
CA MET A 56 7.25 -12.73 -9.10
C MET A 56 7.67 -14.18 -8.88
N ASP A 57 8.96 -14.49 -9.05
CA ASP A 57 9.50 -15.86 -8.89
C ASP A 57 9.23 -16.48 -7.50
N TRP A 58 9.05 -15.63 -6.49
CA TRP A 58 8.72 -16.03 -5.12
C TRP A 58 7.21 -16.20 -4.87
N GLY A 59 6.37 -16.12 -5.91
CA GLY A 59 4.93 -16.37 -5.81
C GLY A 59 4.08 -15.14 -5.47
N GLY A 60 4.64 -13.94 -5.52
CA GLY A 60 3.91 -12.68 -5.35
C GLY A 60 3.35 -12.08 -6.61
N ILE A 61 2.80 -10.88 -6.44
CA ILE A 61 2.33 -10.02 -7.52
C ILE A 61 2.92 -8.62 -7.37
N ARG A 62 3.47 -8.09 -8.45
CA ARG A 62 3.87 -6.68 -8.57
C ARG A 62 2.88 -5.95 -9.47
N LEU A 63 2.38 -4.82 -8.98
CA LEU A 63 1.65 -3.84 -9.77
C LEU A 63 2.58 -2.65 -10.06
N ASP A 64 2.84 -2.37 -11.33
CA ASP A 64 3.51 -1.14 -11.76
C ASP A 64 2.49 -0.22 -12.42
N LEU A 65 2.44 1.05 -12.00
CA LEU A 65 1.56 2.04 -12.63
C LEU A 65 1.94 2.27 -14.10
N ILE A 66 3.22 2.12 -14.42
CA ILE A 66 3.82 2.26 -15.76
C ILE A 66 5.13 1.48 -15.80
N ASP A 67 5.60 1.09 -17.01
CA ASP A 67 6.78 0.21 -17.16
C ASP A 67 8.08 0.87 -16.67
N LYS A 68 8.21 2.18 -16.91
CA LYS A 68 9.40 2.97 -16.57
C LYS A 68 9.01 4.20 -15.75
N PRO A 69 8.71 4.05 -14.45
CA PRO A 69 8.17 5.13 -13.63
C PRO A 69 9.10 6.34 -13.49
N TRP A 70 10.42 6.16 -13.62
CA TRP A 70 11.41 7.24 -13.57
C TRP A 70 11.49 8.08 -14.85
N GLU A 71 10.96 7.58 -15.96
CA GLU A 71 10.87 8.29 -17.26
C GLU A 71 9.48 8.93 -17.46
N ALA A 72 8.54 8.68 -16.55
CA ALA A 72 7.14 9.06 -16.71
C ALA A 72 6.88 10.51 -16.28
N GLU A 73 6.00 11.18 -17.01
CA GLU A 73 5.50 12.50 -16.62
C GLU A 73 4.53 12.37 -15.43
N LEU A 74 4.52 13.37 -14.55
CA LEU A 74 3.68 13.34 -13.34
C LEU A 74 2.19 13.17 -13.65
N GLY A 75 1.71 13.77 -14.75
CA GLY A 75 0.31 13.65 -15.17
C GLY A 75 -0.07 12.22 -15.55
N GLU A 76 0.83 11.49 -16.21
CA GLU A 76 0.61 10.09 -16.59
C GLU A 76 0.64 9.17 -15.37
N LEU A 77 1.56 9.41 -14.43
CA LEU A 77 1.62 8.70 -13.15
C LEU A 77 0.32 8.91 -12.36
N LEU A 78 -0.17 10.14 -12.29
CA LEU A 78 -1.42 10.46 -11.59
C LEU A 78 -2.63 9.78 -12.24
N GLU A 79 -2.74 9.83 -13.56
CA GLU A 79 -3.84 9.20 -14.29
C GLU A 79 -3.88 7.68 -14.05
N ASN A 80 -2.72 7.01 -14.16
CA ASN A 80 -2.63 5.58 -13.90
C ASN A 80 -2.84 5.25 -12.42
N TRP A 81 -2.32 6.08 -11.51
CA TRP A 81 -2.57 5.94 -10.08
C TRP A 81 -4.07 5.99 -9.77
N MET A 82 -4.81 6.95 -10.34
CA MET A 82 -6.27 7.09 -10.16
C MET A 82 -7.01 5.82 -10.61
N LYS A 83 -6.69 5.28 -11.79
CA LYS A 83 -7.30 4.04 -12.29
C LYS A 83 -7.06 2.86 -11.35
N VAL A 84 -5.84 2.73 -10.84
CA VAL A 84 -5.46 1.62 -9.97
C VAL A 84 -6.07 1.76 -8.58
N ILE A 85 -6.03 2.94 -7.96
CA ILE A 85 -6.62 3.12 -6.63
C ILE A 85 -8.14 2.93 -6.67
N ASP A 86 -8.83 3.39 -7.71
CA ASP A 86 -10.27 3.17 -7.88
C ASP A 86 -10.59 1.68 -7.99
N TYR A 87 -9.78 0.93 -8.75
CA TYR A 87 -9.90 -0.52 -8.83
C TYR A 87 -9.66 -1.17 -7.46
N LEU A 88 -8.55 -0.85 -6.78
CA LEU A 88 -8.21 -1.45 -5.49
C LEU A 88 -9.24 -1.12 -4.40
N ASN A 89 -9.82 0.08 -4.42
CA ASN A 89 -10.89 0.47 -3.49
C ASN A 89 -12.12 -0.44 -3.58
N SER A 90 -12.41 -1.02 -4.75
CA SER A 90 -13.52 -1.97 -4.91
C SER A 90 -13.33 -3.29 -4.16
N SER A 91 -12.13 -3.57 -3.64
CA SER A 91 -11.82 -4.81 -2.90
C SER A 91 -12.20 -4.80 -1.41
N ASN A 92 -12.53 -3.62 -0.86
CA ASN A 92 -12.66 -3.36 0.58
C ASN A 92 -11.41 -3.73 1.42
N VAL A 93 -10.21 -3.72 0.82
CA VAL A 93 -8.92 -3.95 1.52
C VAL A 93 -8.16 -2.64 1.81
N VAL A 94 -8.40 -1.60 1.00
CA VAL A 94 -7.70 -0.30 1.09
C VAL A 94 -8.27 0.51 2.25
N ALA A 95 -7.40 1.22 2.96
CA ALA A 95 -7.74 2.13 4.04
C ALA A 95 -8.66 3.25 3.55
N THR A 96 -9.63 3.64 4.37
CA THR A 96 -10.51 4.77 4.05
C THR A 96 -9.94 6.06 4.61
N PRO A 97 -9.63 7.09 3.79
CA PRO A 97 -9.19 8.38 4.30
C PRO A 97 -10.32 9.09 5.06
N VAL A 98 -9.97 9.70 6.19
CA VAL A 98 -10.85 10.51 7.01
C VAL A 98 -10.25 11.90 7.10
N PHE A 99 -10.94 12.86 6.53
CA PHE A 99 -10.53 14.26 6.53
C PHE A 99 -11.12 14.96 7.75
N SER A 100 -10.36 15.88 8.33
CA SER A 100 -10.89 16.85 9.27
C SER A 100 -11.95 17.73 8.63
N GLU A 101 -12.80 18.38 9.45
CA GLU A 101 -13.82 19.30 8.98
C GLU A 101 -13.22 20.41 8.09
N ASP A 102 -12.05 20.92 8.49
CA ASP A 102 -11.32 21.98 7.79
C ASP A 102 -10.35 21.46 6.71
N ARG A 103 -10.23 20.14 6.54
CA ARG A 103 -9.33 19.43 5.61
C ARG A 103 -7.84 19.77 5.74
N ASP A 104 -7.43 20.22 6.92
CA ASP A 104 -6.05 20.54 7.30
C ASP A 104 -5.23 19.30 7.69
N TRP A 105 -5.90 18.19 8.04
CA TRP A 105 -5.27 16.89 8.26
C TRP A 105 -6.09 15.73 7.71
N VAL A 106 -5.39 14.62 7.45
CA VAL A 106 -5.96 13.35 7.01
C VAL A 106 -5.50 12.24 7.95
N ASP A 107 -6.45 11.44 8.40
CA ASP A 107 -6.22 10.16 9.07
C ASP A 107 -6.77 9.03 8.19
N PHE A 108 -6.51 7.78 8.56
CA PHE A 108 -6.93 6.63 7.78
C PHE A 108 -7.62 5.63 8.70
N ARG A 109 -8.78 5.14 8.29
CA ARG A 109 -9.47 4.05 8.98
C ARG A 109 -9.15 2.71 8.32
N PRO A 110 -8.97 1.64 9.11
CA PRO A 110 -8.88 0.28 8.57
C PRO A 110 -10.08 -0.01 7.67
N SER A 111 -9.83 -0.75 6.59
CA SER A 111 -10.91 -1.33 5.80
C SER A 111 -11.63 -2.42 6.60
N GLU A 112 -12.84 -2.83 6.18
CA GLU A 112 -13.58 -3.91 6.84
C GLU A 112 -12.77 -5.22 6.89
N LYS A 113 -12.15 -5.61 5.76
CA LYS A 113 -11.30 -6.81 5.70
C LYS A 113 -10.06 -6.68 6.60
N TRP A 114 -9.49 -5.49 6.68
CA TRP A 114 -8.32 -5.24 7.52
C TRP A 114 -8.67 -5.28 9.02
N ASP A 115 -9.81 -4.72 9.41
CA ASP A 115 -10.31 -4.75 10.79
C ASP A 115 -10.59 -6.19 11.24
N VAL A 116 -11.17 -7.03 10.37
CA VAL A 116 -11.33 -8.47 10.64
C VAL A 116 -9.97 -9.16 10.83
N PHE A 117 -8.97 -8.84 10.00
CA PHE A 117 -7.63 -9.40 10.12
C PHE A 117 -6.97 -9.01 11.46
N LEU A 118 -7.05 -7.74 11.85
CA LEU A 118 -6.48 -7.21 13.10
C LEU A 118 -7.14 -7.79 14.36
N LYS A 119 -8.39 -8.23 14.28
CA LYS A 119 -9.09 -8.87 15.40
C LYS A 119 -8.75 -10.36 15.57
N ASN A 120 -8.26 -11.00 14.50
CA ASN A 120 -7.99 -12.43 14.45
C ASN A 120 -6.49 -12.77 14.59
N ASN A 121 -5.62 -11.78 14.73
CA ASN A 121 -4.17 -11.90 14.91
C ASN A 121 -3.70 -10.98 16.04
#